data_AF-A0A9W3K994-F1
#
_entry.id   AF-A0A9W3K994-F1
#
_cell.length_a   1.000
_cell.length_b   1.000
_cell.length_c   1.000
_cell.angle_alpha   90.00
_cell.angle_beta   90.00
_cell.angle_gamma   90.00
#
_symmetry.space_group_name_H-M   'P 1'
#
loop_
_entity.id
_entity.type
_entity.pdbx_description
1 polymer ?
#
loop_
_entity_poly.entity_id
_entity_poly.type
_entity_poly.pdbx_seq_one_letter_code
_entity_poly.pdbx_strand_id
1 'polypeptide(L)'
;MDKRDSIKRRLNFISGEDFYFLTYELLLLVDILTAANGMFRDHRKLSYLVQLAGDEKVVRILERYEDRTISNAEDREQLFVTFANGELNKREIFKLVFALERRGFLRVERAATPEVVDVQLNRSVLPADFLTNEVFGADRARISRIKKAVPRLSTLTMETFLQKVYESRGVNVWAL
;
A
#
# COMPACT_ATOMS: atom_id res chain seq x y z
N MET A 1 13.24 22.28 -1.76
CA MET A 1 12.42 21.37 -2.58
C MET A 1 11.13 22.10 -2.93
N ASP A 2 10.93 22.42 -4.20
CA ASP A 2 9.89 23.36 -4.65
C ASP A 2 8.49 22.71 -4.59
N LYS A 3 7.52 23.46 -4.07
CA LYS A 3 6.12 23.05 -3.87
C LYS A 3 5.45 22.63 -5.19
N ARG A 4 6.02 23.02 -6.32
CA ARG A 4 5.59 22.68 -7.68
C ARG A 4 5.88 21.23 -8.07
N ASP A 5 6.92 20.59 -7.54
CA ASP A 5 7.29 19.21 -7.90
C ASP A 5 6.41 18.16 -7.23
N SER A 6 5.88 18.43 -6.04
CA SER A 6 4.90 17.57 -5.40
C SER A 6 3.52 17.66 -6.05
N ILE A 7 3.17 18.83 -6.60
CA ILE A 7 1.94 19.07 -7.35
C ILE A 7 2.01 18.41 -8.74
N LYS A 8 3.14 18.51 -9.45
CA LYS A 8 3.34 17.82 -10.73
C LYS A 8 3.28 16.30 -10.61
N ARG A 9 3.81 15.72 -9.52
CA ARG A 9 3.74 14.26 -9.26
C ARG A 9 2.32 13.75 -9.05
N ARG A 10 1.44 14.51 -8.39
CA ARG A 10 0.02 14.14 -8.21
C ARG A 10 -0.81 14.34 -9.48
N LEU A 11 -0.46 15.30 -10.34
CA LEU A 11 -1.17 15.57 -11.59
C LEU A 11 -0.98 14.48 -12.66
N ASN A 12 0.04 13.63 -12.54
CA ASN A 12 0.30 12.50 -13.45
C ASN A 12 -0.30 11.17 -12.96
N PHE A 13 -1.00 11.14 -11.83
CA PHE A 13 -1.60 9.90 -11.33
C PHE A 13 -2.94 9.66 -12.01
N ILE A 14 -2.90 9.11 -13.22
CA ILE A 14 -4.02 8.33 -13.75
C ILE A 14 -3.72 6.88 -13.36
N SER A 15 -4.52 6.37 -12.42
CA SER A 15 -4.45 4.96 -11.99
C SER A 15 -4.59 4.06 -13.21
N GLY A 16 -3.49 3.44 -13.65
CA GLY A 16 -3.42 2.61 -14.85
C GLY A 16 -2.41 3.04 -15.92
N GLU A 17 -1.88 4.27 -15.87
CA GLU A 17 -0.98 4.81 -16.93
C GLU A 17 0.50 4.90 -16.53
N ASP A 18 0.84 5.11 -15.25
CA ASP A 18 2.23 5.17 -14.77
C ASP A 18 2.63 3.91 -13.97
N PHE A 19 2.99 2.87 -14.71
CA PHE A 19 3.49 1.61 -14.15
C PHE A 19 4.83 1.75 -13.42
N TYR A 20 5.63 2.79 -13.72
CA TYR A 20 6.90 3.00 -13.04
C TYR A 20 6.68 3.48 -11.60
N PHE A 21 5.85 4.50 -11.44
CA PHE A 21 5.49 5.00 -10.11
C PHE A 21 4.90 3.88 -9.24
N LEU A 22 3.93 3.15 -9.79
CA LEU A 22 3.26 2.06 -9.09
C LEU A 22 4.24 0.93 -8.70
N THR A 23 5.21 0.64 -9.56
CA THR A 23 6.27 -0.33 -9.27
C THR A 23 7.11 0.12 -8.07
N TYR A 24 7.58 1.37 -8.06
CA TYR A 24 8.42 1.86 -6.98
C TYR A 24 7.67 1.90 -5.65
N GLU A 25 6.42 2.37 -5.65
CA GLU A 25 5.59 2.40 -4.45
C GLU A 25 5.34 1.01 -3.87
N LEU A 26 5.10 0.00 -4.74
CA LEU A 26 4.96 -1.39 -4.32
C LEU A 26 6.24 -1.94 -3.69
N LEU A 27 7.41 -1.69 -4.29
CA LEU A 27 8.69 -2.12 -3.74
C LEU A 27 8.96 -1.48 -2.38
N LEU A 28 8.68 -0.18 -2.22
CA LEU A 28 8.81 0.53 -0.95
C LEU A 28 7.83 0.02 0.11
N LEU A 29 6.59 -0.28 -0.28
CA LEU A 29 5.59 -0.87 0.61
C LEU A 29 6.07 -2.22 1.16
N VAL A 30 6.51 -3.11 0.28
CA VAL A 30 7.02 -4.43 0.71
C VAL A 30 8.26 -4.24 1.59
N ASP A 31 9.21 -3.40 1.20
CA ASP A 31 10.43 -3.13 1.99
C ASP A 31 10.12 -2.66 3.42
N ILE A 32 9.31 -1.61 3.55
CA ILE A 32 9.08 -0.93 4.83
C ILE A 32 8.16 -1.72 5.73
N LEU A 33 7.15 -2.39 5.17
CA LEU A 33 6.17 -3.15 5.96
C LEU A 33 6.77 -4.47 6.47
N THR A 34 7.73 -5.03 5.74
CA THR A 34 8.45 -6.23 6.18
C THR A 34 9.69 -5.88 7.00
N ALA A 35 10.15 -6.82 7.81
CA ALA A 35 11.51 -6.76 8.37
C ALA A 35 12.51 -7.20 7.29
N ALA A 36 13.81 -7.06 7.54
CA ALA A 36 14.84 -7.35 6.54
C ALA A 36 14.67 -8.73 5.84
N ASN A 37 14.20 -9.75 6.55
CA ASN A 37 13.94 -11.09 6.00
C ASN A 37 12.48 -11.53 6.16
N GLY A 38 11.56 -10.60 6.39
CA GLY A 38 10.14 -10.90 6.59
C GLY A 38 9.40 -11.08 5.27
N MET A 39 8.31 -11.87 5.30
CA MET A 39 7.33 -11.88 4.22
C MET A 39 6.18 -10.94 4.55
N PHE A 40 5.68 -10.26 3.52
CA PHE A 40 4.41 -9.58 3.54
C PHE A 40 3.33 -10.59 3.19
N ARG A 41 2.53 -10.97 4.19
CA ARG A 41 1.45 -11.93 4.02
C ARG A 41 0.35 -11.35 3.16
N ASP A 42 -0.22 -12.16 2.29
CA ASP A 42 -1.38 -11.85 1.47
C ASP A 42 -1.19 -10.60 0.58
N HIS A 43 -0.64 -10.81 -0.61
CA HIS A 43 -0.42 -9.78 -1.62
C HIS A 43 -1.65 -8.95 -1.97
N ARG A 44 -2.87 -9.45 -1.73
CA ARG A 44 -4.11 -8.74 -2.09
C ARG A 44 -4.23 -7.41 -1.35
N LYS A 45 -3.69 -7.32 -0.13
CA LYS A 45 -3.64 -6.08 0.65
C LYS A 45 -2.86 -4.95 -0.04
N LEU A 46 -1.89 -5.28 -0.91
CA LEU A 46 -1.09 -4.27 -1.61
C LEU A 46 -1.95 -3.36 -2.48
N SER A 47 -3.06 -3.87 -3.02
CA SER A 47 -3.97 -3.08 -3.86
C SER A 47 -4.56 -1.88 -3.12
N TYR A 48 -4.86 -2.04 -1.83
CA TYR A 48 -5.35 -0.98 -0.96
C TYR A 48 -4.21 -0.14 -0.40
N LEU A 49 -3.11 -0.77 -0.02
CA LEU A 49 -1.98 -0.07 0.59
C LEU A 49 -1.36 0.97 -0.33
N VAL A 50 -1.32 0.72 -1.63
CA VAL A 50 -0.92 1.71 -2.63
C VAL A 50 -1.86 2.94 -2.58
N GLN A 51 -3.18 2.73 -2.53
CA GLN A 51 -4.14 3.83 -2.46
C GLN A 51 -3.99 4.65 -1.18
N LEU A 52 -3.73 3.97 -0.05
CA LEU A 52 -3.50 4.61 1.25
C LEU A 52 -2.18 5.39 1.27
N ALA A 53 -1.11 4.84 0.70
CA ALA A 53 0.21 5.44 0.66
C ALA A 53 0.29 6.64 -0.30
N GLY A 54 -0.53 6.64 -1.35
CA GLY A 54 -0.61 7.72 -2.34
C GLY A 54 -1.25 9.02 -1.84
N ASP A 55 -1.98 9.00 -0.72
CA ASP A 55 -2.67 10.19 -0.20
C ASP A 55 -2.34 10.53 1.26
N GLU A 56 -1.61 11.64 1.44
CA GLU A 56 -1.29 12.24 2.74
C GLU A 56 -2.54 12.54 3.60
N LYS A 57 -3.67 12.91 2.99
CA LYS A 57 -4.91 13.16 3.73
C LYS A 57 -5.40 11.88 4.41
N VAL A 58 -5.36 10.77 3.68
CA VAL A 58 -5.81 9.46 4.16
C VAL A 58 -4.88 8.93 5.26
N VAL A 59 -3.56 9.11 5.14
CA VAL A 59 -2.61 8.78 6.22
C VAL A 59 -2.96 9.51 7.50
N ARG A 60 -3.29 10.81 7.43
CA ARG A 60 -3.71 11.59 8.60
C ARG A 60 -5.04 11.13 9.17
N ILE A 61 -5.97 10.66 8.35
CA ILE A 61 -7.23 10.05 8.81
C ILE A 61 -6.93 8.78 9.60
N LEU A 62 -6.04 7.91 9.10
CA LEU A 62 -5.65 6.68 9.80
C LEU A 62 -5.02 6.97 11.16
N GLU A 63 -4.16 7.99 11.26
CA GLU A 63 -3.54 8.43 12.51
C GLU A 63 -4.53 9.09 13.48
N ARG A 64 -5.46 9.91 12.98
CA ARG A 64 -6.44 10.60 13.84
C ARG A 64 -7.44 9.62 14.45
N TYR A 65 -7.83 8.60 13.69
CA TYR A 65 -8.89 7.66 14.04
C TYR A 65 -8.38 6.23 14.32
N GLU A 66 -7.11 6.07 14.73
CA GLU A 66 -6.39 4.81 15.04
C GLU A 66 -7.24 3.52 15.06
N ASP A 67 -8.07 3.30 16.08
CA ASP A 67 -9.02 2.17 16.12
C ASP A 67 -10.43 2.65 16.45
N ARG A 68 -10.77 3.86 15.98
CA ARG A 68 -12.03 4.55 16.29
C ARG A 68 -12.85 4.76 15.03
N THR A 69 -14.17 4.70 15.18
CA THR A 69 -15.10 5.05 14.11
C THR A 69 -14.93 6.51 13.69
N ILE A 70 -14.89 6.77 12.39
CA ILE A 70 -14.77 8.12 11.85
C ILE A 70 -16.10 8.85 12.04
N SER A 71 -16.07 9.96 12.75
CA SER A 71 -17.24 10.83 12.99
C SER A 71 -17.51 11.81 11.84
N ASN A 72 -16.47 12.21 11.10
CA ASN A 72 -16.57 13.15 9.99
C ASN A 72 -16.93 12.41 8.69
N ALA A 73 -18.03 12.82 8.05
CA ALA A 73 -18.52 12.18 6.83
C ALA A 73 -17.55 12.32 5.64
N GLU A 74 -16.87 13.46 5.50
CA GLU A 74 -15.86 13.68 4.45
C GLU A 74 -14.64 12.78 4.66
N ASP A 75 -14.12 12.68 5.88
CA ASP A 75 -12.99 11.78 6.18
C ASP A 75 -13.36 10.31 5.93
N ARG A 76 -14.60 9.92 6.26
CA ARG A 76 -15.10 8.57 5.98
C ARG A 76 -15.22 8.31 4.47
N GLU A 77 -15.74 9.28 3.72
CA GLU A 77 -15.84 9.19 2.26
C GLU A 77 -14.45 9.06 1.61
N GLN A 78 -13.47 9.84 2.07
CA GLN A 78 -12.09 9.75 1.56
C GLN A 78 -11.49 8.36 1.79
N LEU A 79 -11.74 7.76 2.96
CA LEU A 79 -11.29 6.40 3.24
C LEU A 79 -12.05 5.37 2.39
N PHE A 80 -13.35 5.54 2.17
CA PHE A 80 -14.13 4.70 1.27
C PHE A 80 -13.62 4.76 -0.18
N VAL A 81 -13.25 5.94 -0.68
CA VAL A 81 -12.64 6.09 -2.02
C VAL A 81 -11.38 5.25 -2.15
N THR A 82 -10.52 5.21 -1.13
CA THR A 82 -9.33 4.33 -1.17
C THR A 82 -9.67 2.84 -1.17
N PHE A 83 -10.75 2.44 -0.50
CA PHE A 83 -11.26 1.08 -0.55
C PHE A 83 -11.75 0.72 -1.96
N ALA A 84 -12.64 1.55 -2.53
CA ALA A 84 -13.18 1.36 -3.87
C ALA A 84 -12.08 1.34 -4.94
N ASN A 85 -11.11 2.25 -4.87
CA ASN A 85 -9.96 2.24 -5.77
C ASN A 85 -9.08 1.01 -5.57
N GLY A 86 -8.95 0.52 -4.33
CA GLY A 86 -8.24 -0.72 -4.03
C GLY A 86 -8.88 -1.90 -4.75
N GLU A 87 -10.21 -2.02 -4.67
CA GLU A 87 -11.03 -3.01 -5.38
C GLU A 87 -10.84 -2.94 -6.91
N LEU A 88 -10.99 -1.75 -7.49
CA LEU A 88 -10.91 -1.53 -8.94
C LEU A 88 -9.54 -1.88 -9.52
N ASN A 89 -8.45 -1.65 -8.78
CA ASN A 89 -7.08 -1.80 -9.28
C ASN A 89 -6.41 -3.13 -8.88
N LYS A 90 -7.12 -4.06 -8.25
CA LYS A 90 -6.54 -5.35 -7.79
C LYS A 90 -5.78 -6.07 -8.89
N ARG A 91 -6.40 -6.17 -10.07
CA ARG A 91 -5.86 -6.94 -11.19
C ARG A 91 -4.52 -6.38 -11.67
N GLU A 92 -4.38 -5.06 -11.74
CA GLU A 92 -3.18 -4.34 -12.16
C GLU A 92 -2.05 -4.56 -11.16
N ILE A 93 -2.37 -4.49 -9.87
CA ILE A 93 -1.41 -4.73 -8.78
C ILE A 93 -0.94 -6.18 -8.80
N PHE A 94 -1.83 -7.14 -9.03
CA PHE A 94 -1.44 -8.56 -9.06
C PHE A 94 -0.55 -8.85 -10.26
N LYS A 95 -0.88 -8.29 -11.44
CA LYS A 95 -0.01 -8.37 -12.63
C LYS A 95 1.39 -7.84 -12.32
N LEU A 96 1.50 -6.73 -11.59
CA LEU A 96 2.78 -6.15 -11.19
C LEU A 96 3.54 -7.05 -10.21
N VAL A 97 2.88 -7.60 -9.19
CA VAL A 97 3.51 -8.56 -8.25
C VAL A 97 4.14 -9.73 -9.01
N PHE A 98 3.39 -10.39 -9.90
CA PHE A 98 3.91 -11.53 -10.66
C PHE A 98 4.92 -11.11 -11.75
N ALA A 99 4.82 -9.90 -12.29
CA ALA A 99 5.84 -9.38 -13.20
C ALA A 99 7.18 -9.13 -12.48
N LEU A 100 7.13 -8.59 -11.27
CA LEU A 100 8.31 -8.34 -10.43
C LEU A 100 8.93 -9.63 -9.91
N GLU A 101 8.11 -10.63 -9.58
CA GLU A 101 8.56 -11.98 -9.28
C GLU A 101 9.33 -12.60 -10.45
N ARG A 102 8.75 -12.64 -11.66
CA ARG A 102 9.42 -13.19 -12.85
C ARG A 102 10.74 -12.48 -13.19
N ARG A 103 10.87 -11.21 -12.80
CA ARG A 103 12.10 -10.42 -12.98
C ARG A 103 13.08 -10.53 -11.80
N GLY A 104 12.74 -11.29 -10.76
CA GLY A 104 13.59 -11.56 -9.61
C GLY A 104 13.60 -10.46 -8.53
N PHE A 105 12.77 -9.42 -8.65
CA PHE A 105 12.66 -8.34 -7.66
C PHE A 105 11.86 -8.76 -6.43
N LEU A 106 10.86 -9.62 -6.62
CA LEU A 106 10.09 -10.22 -5.54
C LEU A 106 10.32 -11.73 -5.51
N ARG A 107 10.28 -12.29 -4.30
CA ARG A 107 10.02 -13.72 -4.08
C ARG A 107 8.57 -13.86 -3.65
N VAL A 108 7.88 -14.88 -4.16
CA VAL A 108 6.51 -15.19 -3.75
C VAL A 108 6.45 -16.61 -3.22
N GLU A 109 5.67 -16.81 -2.17
CA GLU A 109 5.38 -18.12 -1.61
C GLU A 109 3.86 -18.32 -1.56
N ARG A 110 3.39 -19.52 -1.90
CA ARG A 110 1.95 -19.82 -1.81
C ARG A 110 1.52 -19.78 -0.35
N ALA A 111 0.48 -19.00 -0.07
CA ALA A 111 -0.20 -19.06 1.21
C ALA A 111 -1.08 -20.33 1.28
N ALA A 112 -1.77 -20.51 2.40
CA ALA A 112 -2.71 -21.63 2.59
C ALA A 112 -3.84 -21.62 1.55
N THR A 113 -4.23 -20.45 1.04
CA THR A 113 -5.21 -20.31 -0.05
C THR A 113 -4.49 -20.30 -1.40
N PRO A 114 -4.88 -21.16 -2.38
CA PRO A 114 -4.14 -21.35 -3.63
C PRO A 114 -3.89 -20.08 -4.46
N GLU A 115 -4.82 -19.11 -4.41
CA GLU A 115 -4.74 -17.85 -5.17
C GLU A 115 -4.05 -16.72 -4.40
N VAL A 116 -3.63 -16.98 -3.16
CA VAL A 116 -3.00 -15.99 -2.29
C VAL A 116 -1.53 -16.33 -2.17
N VAL A 117 -0.70 -15.32 -2.44
CA VAL A 117 0.75 -15.41 -2.21
C VAL A 117 1.19 -14.43 -1.14
N ASP A 118 2.21 -14.83 -0.40
CA ASP A 118 3.01 -13.97 0.46
C ASP A 118 4.20 -13.47 -0.36
N VAL A 119 4.64 -12.23 -0.14
CA VAL A 119 5.68 -11.59 -0.96
C VAL A 119 6.85 -11.11 -0.12
N GLN A 120 8.06 -11.24 -0.65
CA GLN A 120 9.28 -10.74 -0.04
C GLN A 120 10.09 -9.97 -1.06
N LEU A 121 10.67 -8.85 -0.64
CA LEU A 121 11.57 -8.08 -1.48
C LEU A 121 12.94 -8.76 -1.58
N ASN A 122 13.42 -8.94 -2.81
CA ASN A 122 14.78 -9.39 -3.06
C ASN A 122 15.73 -8.18 -3.12
N ARG A 123 16.28 -7.76 -1.97
CA ARG A 123 17.14 -6.57 -1.92
C ARG A 123 18.43 -6.68 -2.72
N SER A 124 18.95 -7.89 -2.96
CA SER A 124 20.23 -8.08 -3.63
C SER A 124 20.21 -7.73 -5.12
N VAL A 125 19.03 -7.65 -5.73
CA VAL A 125 18.87 -7.27 -7.14
C VAL A 125 18.58 -5.79 -7.34
N LEU A 126 18.34 -5.04 -6.26
CA LEU A 126 18.08 -3.61 -6.32
C LEU A 126 19.40 -2.83 -6.32
N PRO A 127 19.44 -1.66 -6.99
CA PRO A 127 20.54 -0.72 -6.81
C PRO A 127 20.71 -0.36 -5.33
N ALA A 128 21.97 -0.23 -4.88
CA ALA A 128 22.30 -0.08 -3.46
C ALA A 128 21.62 1.13 -2.78
N ASP A 129 21.37 2.19 -3.55
CA ASP A 129 20.77 3.44 -3.11
C ASP A 129 19.26 3.51 -3.38
N PHE A 130 18.66 2.53 -4.05
CA PHE A 130 17.26 2.62 -4.49
C PHE A 130 16.29 2.84 -3.30
N LEU A 131 16.43 2.01 -2.25
CA LEU A 131 15.54 2.07 -1.08
C LEU A 131 15.81 3.31 -0.20
N THR A 132 17.02 3.86 -0.24
CA THR A 132 17.44 5.01 0.55
C THR A 132 17.38 6.34 -0.22
N ASN A 133 17.08 6.30 -1.52
CA ASN A 133 17.09 7.46 -2.40
C ASN A 133 16.14 8.56 -1.88
N GLU A 134 16.64 9.77 -1.65
CA GLU A 134 15.88 10.88 -1.06
C GLU A 134 14.64 11.30 -1.86
N VAL A 135 14.59 11.00 -3.16
CA VAL A 135 13.41 11.27 -4.01
C VAL A 135 12.14 10.60 -3.46
N PHE A 136 12.28 9.44 -2.81
CA PHE A 136 11.20 8.67 -2.18
C PHE A 136 11.00 8.99 -0.70
N GLY A 137 11.67 10.01 -0.15
CA GLY A 137 11.62 10.31 1.29
C GLY A 137 10.19 10.57 1.80
N ALA A 138 9.37 11.27 1.01
CA ALA A 138 7.97 11.51 1.35
C ALA A 138 7.12 10.22 1.35
N ASP A 139 7.34 9.35 0.36
CA ASP A 139 6.64 8.07 0.25
C ASP A 139 7.01 7.14 1.42
N ARG A 140 8.31 7.04 1.73
CA ARG A 140 8.80 6.29 2.90
C ARG A 140 8.19 6.78 4.21
N ALA A 141 8.09 8.10 4.37
CA ALA A 141 7.50 8.71 5.56
C ALA A 141 6.01 8.35 5.68
N ARG A 142 5.24 8.41 4.59
CA ARG A 142 3.82 8.02 4.57
C ARG A 142 3.64 6.54 4.91
N ILE A 143 4.38 5.64 4.26
CA ILE A 143 4.28 4.19 4.51
C ILE A 143 4.66 3.87 5.96
N SER A 144 5.69 4.53 6.51
CA SER A 144 6.09 4.36 7.90
C SER A 144 5.01 4.80 8.88
N ARG A 145 4.26 5.86 8.56
CA ARG A 145 3.12 6.33 9.36
C ARG A 145 1.94 5.37 9.29
N ILE A 146 1.62 4.84 8.11
CA ILE A 146 0.62 3.77 7.95
C ILE A 146 0.99 2.55 8.80
N LYS A 147 2.25 2.10 8.75
CA LYS A 147 2.75 0.97 9.55
C LYS A 147 2.57 1.18 11.06
N LYS A 148 2.72 2.42 11.53
CA LYS A 148 2.50 2.79 12.94
C LYS A 148 1.00 2.83 13.28
N ALA A 149 0.19 3.45 12.43
CA ALA A 149 -1.25 3.59 12.63
C ALA A 149 -2.00 2.24 12.57
N VAL A 150 -1.47 1.26 11.81
CA VAL A 150 -2.06 -0.08 11.70
C VAL A 150 -1.00 -1.14 12.03
N PRO A 151 -0.87 -1.52 13.31
CA PRO A 151 0.17 -2.46 13.74
C PRO A 151 0.06 -3.83 13.07
N ARG A 152 1.22 -4.45 12.85
CA ARG A 152 1.36 -5.81 12.25
C ARG A 152 0.82 -5.94 10.82
N LEU A 153 0.75 -4.83 10.08
CA LEU A 153 0.21 -4.75 8.72
C LEU A 153 0.72 -5.84 7.77
N SER A 154 2.01 -6.19 7.87
CA SER A 154 2.64 -7.23 7.06
C SER A 154 2.14 -8.64 7.36
N THR A 155 1.62 -8.92 8.56
CA THR A 155 1.20 -10.29 8.95
C THR A 155 -0.31 -10.47 9.07
N LEU A 156 -1.10 -9.40 8.98
CA LEU A 156 -2.57 -9.50 9.00
C LEU A 156 -3.09 -10.36 7.85
N THR A 157 -4.16 -11.09 8.08
CA THR A 157 -4.97 -11.66 6.98
C THR A 157 -5.69 -10.54 6.23
N MET A 158 -6.19 -10.84 5.04
CA MET A 158 -7.01 -9.88 4.28
C MET A 158 -8.25 -9.42 5.06
N GLU A 159 -8.94 -10.34 5.72
CA GLU A 159 -10.13 -10.04 6.54
C GLU A 159 -9.80 -9.08 7.69
N THR A 160 -8.78 -9.40 8.49
CA THR A 160 -8.39 -8.51 9.60
C THR A 160 -7.86 -7.17 9.09
N PHE A 161 -7.22 -7.15 7.92
CA PHE A 161 -6.82 -5.90 7.27
C PHE A 161 -8.03 -5.03 6.93
N LEU A 162 -9.05 -5.57 6.26
CA LEU A 162 -10.27 -4.83 5.92
C LEU A 162 -11.00 -4.35 7.17
N GLN A 163 -11.13 -5.22 8.16
CA GLN A 163 -11.77 -4.88 9.42
C GLN A 163 -11.08 -3.70 10.13
N LYS A 164 -9.74 -3.76 10.26
CA LYS A 164 -8.97 -2.72 10.94
C LYS A 164 -8.91 -1.44 10.14
N VAL A 165 -8.64 -1.51 8.84
CA VAL A 165 -8.42 -0.31 8.02
C VAL A 165 -9.72 0.37 7.63
N TYR A 166 -10.82 -0.37 7.43
CA TYR A 166 -12.05 0.16 6.87
C TYR A 166 -13.25 -0.01 7.80
N GLU A 167 -13.62 -1.23 8.17
CA GLU A 167 -14.90 -1.50 8.84
C GLU A 167 -15.01 -0.86 10.22
N SER A 168 -13.98 -1.02 11.07
CA SER A 168 -13.93 -0.40 12.41
C SER A 168 -13.97 1.13 12.37
N ARG A 169 -13.55 1.71 11.24
CA ARG A 169 -13.60 3.15 10.95
C ARG A 169 -14.93 3.61 10.34
N GLY A 170 -15.88 2.70 10.15
CA GLY A 170 -17.23 2.98 9.68
C GLY A 170 -17.40 2.92 8.16
N VAL A 171 -16.42 2.38 7.43
CA VAL A 171 -16.54 2.15 5.99
C VAL A 171 -17.23 0.80 5.74
N ASN A 172 -18.32 0.80 4.97
CA ASN A 172 -19.04 -0.41 4.64
C ASN A 172 -18.38 -1.10 3.42
N VAL A 173 -17.65 -2.17 3.66
CA VAL A 173 -16.95 -2.94 2.62
C VAL A 173 -17.87 -3.83 1.77
N TRP A 174 -19.13 -4.02 2.20
CA TRP A 174 -20.15 -4.83 1.50
C TRP A 174 -21.03 -4.00 0.56
N ALA A 175 -20.77 -2.70 0.43
CA ALA A 175 -21.59 -1.77 -0.35
C ALA A 175 -21.19 -1.67 -1.83
N LEU A 176 -20.30 -2.54 -2.32
CA LEU A 176 -19.85 -2.61 -3.71
C LEU A 176 -20.51 -3.77 -4.46
#